data_AF-A0AAW5EBD6-F1
#
_entry.id   AF-A0AAW5EBD6-F1
#
_cell.length_a   1.000
_cell.length_b   1.000
_cell.length_c   1.000
_cell.angle_alpha   90.00
_cell.angle_beta   90.00
_cell.angle_gamma   90.00
#
_symmetry.space_group_name_H-M   'P 1'
#
loop_
_entity.id
_entity.type
_entity.pdbx_description
1 polymer ?
#
loop_
_entity_poly.entity_id
_entity_poly.type
_entity_poly.pdbx_seq_one_letter_code
_entity_poly.pdbx_strand_id
1 'polypeptide(L)' 'MRKIFIFFLILFFSACALKNQDYSSQKMKVVFSTPTIKINDFGFLKKENKALNLEVY' A
#
# COMPACT_ATOMS: atom_id res chain seq x y z
N MET A 1 9.37 -36.69 -16.38
CA MET A 1 8.57 -36.47 -15.15
C MET A 1 9.15 -35.39 -14.23
N ARG A 2 10.34 -35.57 -13.63
CA ARG A 2 10.90 -34.62 -12.62
C ARG A 2 11.10 -33.17 -13.11
N LYS A 3 11.49 -32.95 -14.37
CA LYS A 3 11.71 -31.60 -14.94
C LYS A 3 10.41 -30.81 -15.13
N ILE A 4 9.31 -31.49 -15.46
CA ILE A 4 7.98 -30.89 -15.67
C ILE A 4 7.42 -30.39 -14.33
N PHE A 5 7.62 -31.17 -13.26
CA PHE A 5 7.22 -30.79 -11.91
C PHE A 5 7.90 -29.51 -11.43
N ILE A 6 9.21 -29.36 -11.69
CA ILE A 6 9.97 -28.15 -11.34
C ILE A 6 9.45 -26.93 -12.09
N PHE A 7 9.10 -27.10 -13.37
CA PHE A 7 8.56 -26.02 -14.19
C PHE A 7 7.19 -25.53 -13.66
N PHE A 8 6.33 -26.46 -13.25
CA PHE A 8 5.06 -26.13 -12.58
C PHE A 8 5.26 -25.40 -11.26
N LEU A 9 6.27 -25.81 -10.48
CA LEU A 9 6.61 -25.16 -9.21
C LEU A 9 7.00 -23.70 -9.43
N ILE A 10 7.89 -23.42 -10.39
CA ILE A 10 8.36 -22.06 -10.70
C ILE A 10 7.19 -21.17 -11.14
N LEU A 11 6.30 -21.69 -11.99
CA LEU A 11 5.10 -20.96 -12.41
C LEU A 11 4.17 -20.67 -11.22
N PHE A 12 3.94 -21.63 -10.33
CA PHE A 12 3.08 -21.46 -9.17
C PHE A 12 3.63 -20.43 -8.17
N PHE A 13 4.94 -20.44 -7.90
CA PHE A 13 5.57 -19.46 -7.01
C PHE A 13 5.62 -18.06 -7.62
N SER A 14 5.70 -17.92 -8.94
CA SER A 14 5.65 -16.62 -9.61
C SER A 14 4.28 -15.94 -9.50
N ALA A 15 3.19 -16.70 -9.45
CA ALA A 15 1.84 -16.18 -9.25
C ALA A 15 1.57 -15.75 -7.80
N CYS A 16 2.18 -16.42 -6.81
CA CYS A 16 2.07 -16.04 -5.40
C CYS A 16 2.94 -14.85 -4.98
N ALA A 17 3.87 -14.41 -5.85
CA ALA A 17 4.69 -13.22 -5.61
C ALA A 17 3.96 -11.90 -5.92
N LEU A 18 2.71 -11.97 -6.40
CA LEU A 18 1.83 -10.81 -6.51
C LEU A 18 1.36 -10.39 -5.11
N LYS A 19 2.29 -9.82 -4.34
CA LYS A 19 2.04 -9.16 -3.07
C LYS A 19 1.00 -8.06 -3.34
N ASN A 20 -0.19 -8.20 -2.76
CA ASN A 20 -1.27 -7.22 -2.83
C ASN A 20 -0.73 -5.80 -2.68
N GLN A 21 -0.61 -5.08 -3.80
CA GLN A 21 -0.18 -3.68 -3.89
C GLN A 21 -1.33 -2.71 -3.58
N ASP A 22 -2.42 -3.17 -2.96
CA ASP A 22 -3.57 -2.32 -2.62
C ASP A 22 -3.29 -1.35 -1.44
N TYR A 23 -2.08 -1.38 -0.87
CA TYR A 23 -1.63 -0.46 0.18
C TYR A 23 -0.63 0.57 -0.37
N SER A 24 -0.86 1.09 -1.58
CA SER A 24 -0.09 2.23 -2.08
C SER A 24 -0.42 3.44 -1.20
N SER A 25 0.50 3.78 -0.29
CA SER A 25 0.42 5.03 0.46
C SER A 25 0.61 6.20 -0.50
N GLN A 26 -0.42 7.02 -0.67
CA GLN A 26 -0.35 8.17 -1.56
C GLN A 26 0.10 9.38 -0.75
N LYS A 27 1.22 9.99 -1.15
CA LYS A 27 1.68 11.25 -0.55
C LYS A 27 0.76 12.38 -1.00
N MET A 28 0.19 13.10 -0.06
CA MET A 28 -0.81 14.15 -0.26
C MET A 28 -0.42 15.40 0.53
N LYS A 29 -0.64 16.59 -0.03
CA LYS A 29 -0.55 17.83 0.75
C LYS A 29 -1.78 17.97 1.65
N VAL A 30 -1.57 18.20 2.94
CA VAL A 30 -2.61 18.29 3.96
C VAL A 30 -2.55 19.65 4.62
N VAL A 31 -3.72 20.29 4.74
CA VAL A 31 -3.86 21.60 5.39
C VAL A 31 -4.91 21.50 6.48
N PHE A 32 -4.48 21.61 7.74
CA PHE A 32 -5.37 21.84 8.87
C PHE A 32 -5.29 23.31 9.26
N SER A 33 -6.40 24.02 9.15
CA SER A 33 -6.49 25.45 9.50
C SER A 33 -7.55 25.63 10.58
N THR A 34 -7.23 25.20 11.79
CA THR A 34 -8.10 25.38 12.96
C THR A 34 -7.53 26.45 13.90
N PRO A 35 -8.32 27.05 14.80
CA PRO A 35 -7.83 28.06 15.75
C PRO A 35 -6.72 27.54 16.66
N THR A 36 -6.72 26.24 16.96
CA THR A 36 -5.80 25.59 17.90
C THR A 36 -4.66 24.82 17.21
N ILE A 37 -4.85 24.36 15.97
CA ILE A 37 -3.88 23.58 15.21
C ILE A 37 -3.78 24.12 13.77
N LYS A 38 -2.56 24.49 13.37
CA LYS A 38 -2.22 24.90 12.00
C LYS A 38 -1.15 23.98 11.45
N ILE A 39 -1.51 23.16 10.46
CA ILE A 39 -0.61 22.23 9.77
C ILE A 39 -0.72 22.50 8.27
N ASN A 40 0.42 22.58 7.59
CA ASN A 40 0.52 22.72 6.14
C ASN A 40 1.74 21.93 5.67
N ASP A 41 1.57 20.61 5.61
CA ASP A 41 2.65 19.68 5.28
C ASP A 41 2.12 18.50 4.45
N PHE A 42 2.97 17.55 4.11
CA PHE A 42 2.62 16.34 3.40
C PHE A 42 2.25 15.22 4.38
N GLY A 43 1.06 14.65 4.20
CA GLY A 43 0.61 13.43 4.85
C GLY A 43 0.57 12.26 3.88
N PHE A 44 0.23 11.08 4.40
CA PHE A 44 0.06 9.86 3.62
C PHE A 44 -1.36 9.35 3.74
N LEU A 45 -1.97 9.05 2.60
CA LEU A 45 -3.27 8.42 2.52
C LEU A 45 -3.07 6.93 2.32
N LYS A 46 -3.50 6.11 3.29
CA LYS A 46 -3.40 4.65 3.25
C LYS A 46 -4.79 4.04 3.17
N LYS A 47 -4.96 3.06 2.30
CA LYS A 47 -6.19 2.28 2.22
C LYS A 47 -5.98 0.98 2.98
N GLU A 48 -6.63 0.83 4.13
CA GLU A 48 -6.50 -0.35 4.98
C GLU A 48 -7.89 -0.89 5.35
N ASN A 49 -8.13 -2.20 5.18
CA ASN A 49 -9.38 -2.85 5.59
C ASN A 49 -10.66 -2.13 5.12
N LYS A 50 -10.66 -1.62 3.87
CA LYS A 50 -11.75 -0.82 3.28
C LYS A 50 -11.97 0.57 3.90
N ALA A 51 -11.12 0.98 4.84
CA ALA A 51 -11.05 2.33 5.36
C ALA A 51 -9.94 3.13 4.66
N LEU A 52 -10.11 4.45 4.62
CA LEU A 52 -9.14 5.40 4.09
C LEU A 52 -8.56 6.18 5.27
N ASN A 53 -7.33 5.88 5.63
CA ASN A 53 -6.64 6.45 6.78
C ASN A 53 -5.70 7.57 6.33
N LEU A 54 -5.77 8.71 7.00
CA LEU A 54 -4.87 9.84 6.80
C LEU A 54 -3.83 9.86 7.92
N GLU A 55 -2.56 9.68 7.57
CA GLU A 55 -1.43 9.81 8.49
C GLU A 55 -0.76 11.17 8.31
N VAL A 56 -0.57 11.88 9.42
CA VAL A 56 0.01 13.22 9.52
C VAL A 56 1.05 13.16 10.63
N TYR A 57 2.30 13.56 10.34
CA TYR A 57 3.43 13.50 11.27
C TYR A 57 3.75 14.88 11.85
#